data_AF-A0A8S1NXJ6-F1
#
_entry.id   AF-A0A8S1NXJ6-F1
#
_cell.length_a   1.000
_cell.length_b   1.000
_cell.length_c   1.000
_cell.angle_alpha   90.00
_cell.angle_beta   90.00
_cell.angle_gamma   90.00
#
_symmetry.space_group_name_H-M   'P 1'
#
loop_
_entity.id
_entity.type
_entity.pdbx_description
1 polymer ?
#
loop_
_entity_poly.entity_id
_entity_poly.type
_entity_poly.pdbx_seq_one_letter_code
_entity_poly.pdbx_strand_id
1 'polypeptide(L)'
;MSQTTAQYRMYLGARVLWPPDCPDDILEGAINETQSCLKTFEAKDGQKMAEHLKKYLDNNFEPYWHVFFGKNFGCHSIHEKRRFIYFYIDKTAYLFYKTQ
;
A
#
# COMPACT_ATOMS: atom_id res chain seq x y z
N MET A 1 13.99 -7.01 -26.78
CA MET A 1 13.44 -7.30 -25.44
C MET A 1 12.44 -6.20 -25.14
N SER A 2 11.15 -6.49 -25.16
CA SER A 2 10.09 -5.50 -24.93
C SER A 2 10.26 -4.90 -23.54
N GLN A 3 10.52 -3.59 -23.47
CA GLN A 3 10.44 -2.88 -22.21
C GLN A 3 9.00 -2.98 -21.73
N THR A 4 8.75 -3.80 -20.71
CA THR A 4 7.44 -3.86 -20.05
C THR A 4 7.27 -2.52 -19.34
N THR A 5 6.68 -1.55 -20.03
CA THR A 5 6.37 -0.25 -19.42
C THR A 5 5.47 -0.50 -18.23
N ALA A 6 5.88 -0.04 -17.05
CA ALA A 6 5.04 -0.12 -15.86
C ALA A 6 3.74 0.65 -16.13
N GLN A 7 2.61 -0.05 -16.08
CA GLN A 7 1.30 0.52 -16.36
C GLN A 7 0.39 0.30 -15.14
N TYR A 8 -0.46 1.29 -14.87
CA TYR A 8 -1.49 1.15 -13.85
C TYR A 8 -2.60 0.24 -14.33
N ARG A 9 -2.97 -0.74 -13.50
CA ARG A 9 -4.08 -1.65 -13.74
C ARG A 9 -5.06 -1.58 -12.58
N MET A 10 -6.35 -1.77 -12.86
CA MET A 10 -7.37 -1.88 -11.82
C MET A 10 -7.29 -3.27 -11.18
N TYR A 11 -7.19 -3.31 -9.86
CA TYR A 11 -7.17 -4.53 -9.05
C TYR A 11 -7.94 -4.29 -7.75
N LEU A 12 -8.99 -5.09 -7.50
CA LEU A 12 -9.85 -4.97 -6.31
C LEU A 12 -10.36 -3.53 -6.00
N GLY A 13 -10.61 -2.72 -7.03
CA GLY A 13 -11.05 -1.33 -6.87
C GLY A 13 -9.93 -0.31 -6.60
N ALA A 14 -8.68 -0.75 -6.55
CA ALA A 14 -7.49 0.10 -6.50
C ALA A 14 -6.78 0.13 -7.86
N ARG A 15 -6.08 1.23 -8.18
CA ARG A 15 -5.15 1.30 -9.31
C ARG A 15 -3.76 0.93 -8.82
N VAL A 16 -3.26 -0.21 -9.25
CA VAL A 16 -1.96 -0.77 -8.83
C VAL A 16 -0.97 -0.66 -9.98
N LEU A 17 0.29 -0.36 -9.68
CA LEU A 17 1.36 -0.38 -10.68
C LEU A 17 1.77 -1.83 -10.99
N TRP A 18 1.74 -2.22 -12.26
CA TRP A 18 2.04 -3.60 -12.69
C TRP A 18 3.42 -3.73 -13.37
N PRO A 19 4.21 -4.77 -13.06
CA PRO A 19 3.98 -5.80 -12.04
C PRO A 19 4.21 -5.28 -10.61
N PRO A 20 3.39 -5.71 -9.62
CA PRO A 20 3.59 -5.33 -8.23
C PRO A 20 4.85 -6.00 -7.66
N ASP A 21 5.57 -5.29 -6.78
CA ASP A 21 6.74 -5.83 -6.04
C ASP A 21 6.33 -6.35 -4.65
N CYS A 22 5.29 -7.18 -4.64
CA CYS A 22 4.82 -7.91 -3.48
C CYS A 22 4.07 -9.19 -3.90
N PRO A 23 3.99 -10.20 -3.02
CA PRO A 23 3.07 -11.32 -3.18
C PRO A 23 1.59 -10.89 -3.24
N ASP A 24 0.77 -11.66 -3.95
CA ASP A 24 -0.64 -11.36 -4.17
C ASP A 24 -1.45 -11.31 -2.86
N ASP A 25 -1.17 -12.20 -1.91
CA ASP A 25 -1.82 -12.24 -0.59
C ASP A 25 -1.59 -10.95 0.22
N ILE A 26 -0.38 -10.39 0.16
CA ILE A 26 -0.04 -9.14 0.84
C ILE A 26 -0.74 -7.96 0.15
N LEU A 27 -0.75 -7.94 -1.19
CA LEU A 27 -1.41 -6.89 -1.97
C LEU A 27 -2.92 -6.86 -1.70
N GLU A 28 -3.56 -8.02 -1.72
CA GLU A 28 -4.99 -8.17 -1.44
C GLU A 28 -5.34 -7.75 -0.01
N GLY A 29 -4.57 -8.22 0.97
CA GLY A 29 -4.75 -7.84 2.37
C GLY A 29 -4.62 -6.32 2.58
N ALA A 30 -3.60 -5.71 1.98
CA ALA A 30 -3.37 -4.26 2.07
C ALA A 30 -4.52 -3.44 1.45
N ILE A 31 -5.02 -3.83 0.27
CA ILE A 31 -6.11 -3.11 -0.40
C ILE A 31 -7.42 -3.26 0.38
N ASN A 32 -7.77 -4.49 0.77
CA ASN A 32 -9.01 -4.78 1.48
C ASN A 32 -9.06 -4.07 2.84
N GLU A 33 -7.97 -4.11 3.59
CA GLU A 33 -7.89 -3.44 4.89
C GLU A 33 -7.96 -1.91 4.73
N THR A 34 -7.31 -1.36 3.70
CA THR A 34 -7.39 0.07 3.41
C THR A 34 -8.83 0.50 3.06
N GLN A 35 -9.55 -0.29 2.28
CA GLN A 35 -10.96 -0.03 1.97
C GLN A 35 -11.87 -0.13 3.20
N SER A 36 -11.61 -1.10 4.09
CA SER A 36 -12.32 -1.22 5.38
C SER A 36 -12.10 0.01 6.26
N CYS A 37 -10.84 0.45 6.34
CA CYS A 37 -10.46 1.66 7.07
C CYS A 37 -11.15 2.91 6.51
N LEU A 38 -11.22 3.04 5.19
CA LEU A 38 -11.89 4.18 4.53
C LEU A 38 -13.40 4.26 4.81
N LYS A 39 -14.05 3.14 5.17
CA LYS A 39 -15.47 3.11 5.56
C LYS A 39 -15.69 3.47 7.03
N THR A 40 -14.69 3.19 7.88
CA THR A 40 -14.78 3.36 9.33
C THR A 40 -14.24 4.71 9.81
N PHE A 41 -13.14 5.16 9.22
CA PHE A 41 -12.43 6.37 9.62
C PHE A 41 -12.77 7.56 8.70
N GLU A 42 -12.92 8.74 9.30
CA GLU A 42 -13.03 9.98 8.54
C GLU A 42 -11.63 10.53 8.20
N ALA A 43 -11.56 11.45 7.23
CA ALA A 43 -10.29 12.04 6.79
C ALA A 43 -9.48 12.73 7.92
N LYS A 44 -10.16 13.20 8.98
CA LYS A 44 -9.52 13.81 10.16
C LYS A 44 -8.75 12.80 11.03
N ASP A 45 -9.09 11.52 10.93
CA ASP A 45 -8.50 10.43 11.72
C ASP A 45 -7.32 9.75 10.98
N GLY A 46 -6.68 10.45 10.04
CA GLY A 46 -5.58 9.90 9.23
C GLY A 46 -4.46 9.26 10.07
N GLN A 47 -4.09 9.86 11.20
CA GLN A 47 -3.06 9.27 12.07
C GLN A 47 -3.49 7.91 12.64
N LYS A 48 -4.75 7.78 13.09
CA LYS A 48 -5.29 6.52 13.62
C LYS A 48 -5.40 5.46 12.53
N MET A 49 -5.78 5.87 11.32
CA MET A 49 -5.82 4.98 10.16
C MET A 49 -4.42 4.45 9.80
N ALA A 50 -3.40 5.32 9.80
CA ALA A 50 -2.01 4.90 9.55
C ALA A 50 -1.52 3.90 10.61
N GLU A 51 -1.81 4.17 11.88
CA GLU A 51 -1.46 3.29 12.99
C GLU A 51 -2.16 1.92 12.88
N HIS A 52 -3.45 1.91 12.54
CA HIS A 52 -4.22 0.69 12.35
C HIS A 52 -3.68 -0.15 11.19
N LEU A 53 -3.43 0.46 10.03
CA LEU A 53 -2.85 -0.22 8.86
C LEU A 53 -1.47 -0.78 9.16
N LYS A 54 -0.62 -0.03 9.86
CA LYS A 54 0.69 -0.51 10.29
C LYS A 54 0.57 -1.73 11.21
N LYS A 55 -0.30 -1.67 12.21
CA LYS A 55 -0.55 -2.80 13.13
C LYS A 55 -1.05 -4.03 12.39
N TYR A 56 -1.99 -3.86 11.44
CA TYR A 56 -2.47 -4.95 10.61
C TYR A 56 -1.34 -5.60 9.81
N LEU A 57 -0.49 -4.81 9.14
CA LEU A 57 0.61 -5.34 8.33
C LEU A 57 1.67 -6.03 9.19
N ASP A 58 2.06 -5.43 10.32
CA ASP A 58 3.05 -6.03 11.24
C ASP A 58 2.55 -7.37 11.82
N ASN A 59 1.26 -7.47 12.15
CA ASN A 59 0.67 -8.68 12.74
C ASN A 59 0.51 -9.83 11.73
N ASN A 60 0.23 -9.53 10.45
CA ASN A 60 -0.07 -10.55 9.44
C ASN A 60 1.14 -10.88 8.54
N PHE A 61 2.07 -9.94 8.35
CA PHE A 61 3.14 -10.06 7.35
C PHE A 61 4.54 -9.77 7.92
N GLU A 62 4.69 -9.97 9.23
CA GLU A 62 5.90 -9.78 10.04
C GLU A 62 6.41 -8.32 10.08
N PRO A 63 6.80 -7.82 11.27
CA PRO A 63 7.33 -6.46 11.42
C PRO A 63 8.69 -6.28 10.72
N TYR A 64 9.12 -5.04 10.38
CA TYR A 64 8.45 -3.75 10.61
C TYR A 64 8.03 -3.06 9.30
N TRP A 65 6.73 -2.81 9.15
CA TRP A 65 6.17 -2.09 8.01
C TRP A 65 6.11 -0.58 8.24
N HIS A 66 6.36 0.18 7.18
CA HIS A 66 6.16 1.62 7.12
C HIS A 66 4.96 1.91 6.23
N VAL A 67 4.11 2.83 6.68
CA VAL A 67 2.82 3.12 6.06
C VAL A 67 2.71 4.61 5.77
N PHE A 68 2.51 4.95 4.50
CA PHE A 68 2.32 6.32 4.03
C PHE A 68 1.10 6.40 3.13
N PHE A 69 0.35 7.49 3.24
CA PHE A 69 -0.70 7.80 2.29
C PHE A 69 -0.95 9.30 2.22
N GLY A 70 -1.46 9.76 1.07
CA GLY A 70 -1.72 11.16 0.83
C GLY A 70 -1.99 11.46 -0.63
N LYS A 71 -2.37 12.70 -0.92
CA LYS A 71 -2.64 13.15 -2.30
C LYS A 71 -1.37 13.34 -3.10
N ASN A 72 -0.35 13.93 -2.48
CA ASN A 72 0.93 14.25 -3.11
C ASN A 72 2.08 13.92 -2.14
N PHE A 73 2.88 12.93 -2.48
CA PHE A 73 4.13 12.64 -1.79
C PHE A 73 5.09 11.93 -2.75
N GLY A 74 6.38 11.97 -2.43
CA GLY A 74 7.42 11.19 -3.09
C GLY A 74 8.25 10.50 -2.01
N CYS A 75 8.70 9.29 -2.28
CA CYS A 75 9.50 8.50 -1.36
C CYS A 75 10.65 7.82 -2.13
N HIS A 76 11.86 7.94 -1.60
CA HIS A 76 13.00 7.15 -2.03
C HIS A 76 13.53 6.43 -0.79
N SER A 77 13.41 5.10 -0.76
CA SER A 77 13.80 4.32 0.41
C SER A 77 14.30 2.94 -0.03
N ILE A 78 15.31 2.47 0.68
CA ILE A 78 15.79 1.10 0.58
C ILE A 78 14.79 0.23 1.37
N HIS A 79 14.26 -0.79 0.73
CA HIS A 79 13.25 -1.69 1.29
C HIS A 79 13.62 -3.13 0.97
N GLU A 80 13.00 -4.06 1.70
CA GLU A 80 13.16 -5.50 1.46
C GLU A 80 12.54 -5.89 0.11
N LYS A 81 13.18 -6.81 -0.62
CA LYS A 81 12.67 -7.30 -1.91
C LYS A 81 11.28 -7.90 -1.74
N ARG A 82 10.36 -7.66 -2.69
CA ARG A 82 8.98 -8.19 -2.65
C ARG A 82 8.18 -7.75 -1.42
N ARG A 83 8.49 -6.57 -0.88
CA ARG A 83 7.80 -5.95 0.25
C ARG A 83 7.50 -4.48 -0.02
N PHE A 84 7.16 -4.15 -1.27
CA PHE A 84 6.81 -2.79 -1.68
C PHE A 84 5.44 -2.77 -2.35
N ILE A 85 4.53 -2.01 -1.75
CA ILE A 85 3.13 -1.95 -2.15
C ILE A 85 2.83 -0.49 -2.49
N TYR A 86 2.43 -0.25 -3.74
CA TYR A 86 2.06 1.08 -4.19
C TYR A 86 0.80 1.04 -5.03
N PHE A 87 -0.24 1.72 -4.56
CA PHE A 87 -1.53 1.76 -5.23
C PHE A 87 -2.27 3.07 -4.95
N TYR A 88 -3.28 3.33 -5.77
CA TYR A 88 -4.20 4.44 -5.59
C TYR A 88 -5.61 3.92 -5.34
N ILE A 89 -6.28 4.50 -4.35
CA ILE A 89 -7.74 4.41 -4.22
C ILE A 89 -8.27 5.81 -4.47
N ASP A 90 -9.14 5.95 -5.47
CA ASP A 90 -9.58 7.24 -6.01
C ASP A 90 -8.37 8.16 -6.31
N LYS A 91 -8.25 9.31 -5.63
CA LYS A 91 -7.17 10.30 -5.82
C LYS A 91 -6.08 10.24 -4.75
N THR A 92 -6.16 9.29 -3.81
CA THR A 92 -5.19 9.15 -2.73
C THR A 92 -4.22 8.02 -3.07
N ALA A 93 -2.91 8.31 -2.96
CA ALA A 93 -1.87 7.32 -3.08
C ALA A 93 -1.63 6.65 -1.72
N TYR A 94 -1.35 5.35 -1.74
CA TYR A 94 -0.98 4.52 -0.61
C TYR A 94 0.34 3.83 -0.93
N LEU A 95 1.30 3.96 -0.03
CA LEU A 95 2.63 3.39 -0.12
C LEU A 95 2.96 2.66 1.18
N PHE A 96 3.11 1.34 1.10
CA PHE A 96 3.55 0.53 2.22
C PHE A 96 4.84 -0.19 1.84
N TYR A 97 5.85 -0.16 2.71
CA TYR A 97 7.06 -0.94 2.49
C TYR A 97 7.64 -1.48 3.80
N LYS A 98 8.32 -2.62 3.71
CA LYS A 98 9.05 -3.21 4.83
C LYS A 98 10.54 -2.92 4.71
N THR A 99 11.19 -2.66 5.84
CA THR A 99 12.64 -2.58 5.97
C THR A 99 13.14 -3.68 6.90
N GLN A 100 14.36 -4.15 6.66
CA GLN A 100 15.05 -5.08 7.55
C GLN A 100 15.51 -4.38 8.83
#